data_AF-A0A381Y8V6-F1
#
_entry.id   AF-A0A381Y8V6-F1
#
_cell.length_a   1.000
_cell.length_b   1.000
_cell.length_c   1.000
_cell.angle_alpha   90.00
_cell.angle_beta   90.00
_cell.angle_gamma   90.00
#
_symmetry.space_group_name_H-M   'P 1'
#
loop_
_entity.id
_entity.type
_entity.pdbx_description
1 polymer ?
#
loop_
_entity_poly.entity_id
_entity_poly.type
_entity_poly.pdbx_seq_one_letter_code
_entity_poly.pdbx_strand_id
1 'polypeptide(L)' 'VKERKEIIKEKYIFVEANKRYSWCSCGLSNKQPLCDGSHKEIVGSLPIRMWFHKDQKIFISRDNGKLQLRIEEKE' A
#
# COMPACT_ATOMS: atom_id res chain seq x y z
N VAL A 1 -4.39 31.19 -5.73
CA VAL A 1 -3.85 30.18 -4.80
C VAL A 1 -4.58 28.88 -5.10
N LYS A 2 -4.00 28.06 -5.98
CA LYS A 2 -4.70 27.00 -6.71
C LYS A 2 -5.07 25.84 -5.77
N GLU A 3 -6.34 25.85 -5.39
CA GLU A 3 -7.27 24.72 -5.33
C GLU A 3 -6.78 23.37 -4.78
N ARG A 4 -7.38 23.04 -3.63
CA ARG A 4 -7.49 21.72 -2.98
C ARG A 4 -8.17 20.66 -3.88
N LYS A 5 -7.53 20.25 -4.97
CA LYS A 5 -8.01 19.12 -5.81
C LYS A 5 -6.83 18.32 -6.35
N GLU A 6 -6.35 17.36 -5.56
CA GLU A 6 -5.91 16.09 -6.14
C GLU A 6 -6.59 14.96 -5.36
N ILE A 7 -7.82 14.73 -5.80
CA ILE A 7 -8.59 13.50 -5.64
C ILE A 7 -7.65 12.32 -5.86
N ILE A 8 -7.63 11.37 -4.91
CA ILE A 8 -6.78 10.19 -4.90
C ILE A 8 -7.04 9.39 -6.19
N LYS A 9 -6.19 9.60 -7.19
CA LYS A 9 -6.18 8.83 -8.43
C LYS A 9 -5.82 7.40 -8.04
N GLU A 10 -6.69 6.44 -8.37
CA GLU A 10 -6.48 5.02 -8.09
C GLU A 10 -5.04 4.61 -8.41
N LYS A 11 -4.27 4.28 -7.36
CA LYS A 11 -2.85 3.97 -7.48
C LYS A 11 -2.73 2.47 -7.44
N TYR A 12 -2.03 1.88 -8.39
CA TYR A 12 -1.73 0.45 -8.38
C TYR A 12 -0.24 0.20 -8.16
N ILE A 13 0.09 -0.98 -7.66
CA ILE A 13 1.44 -1.53 -7.70
C ILE A 13 1.40 -2.86 -8.45
N PHE A 14 2.49 -3.17 -9.14
CA PHE A 14 2.74 -4.53 -9.62
C PHE A 14 3.44 -5.32 -8.52
N VAL A 15 2.92 -6.51 -8.26
CA VAL A 15 3.56 -7.47 -7.36
C VAL A 15 4.01 -8.68 -8.17
N GLU A 16 5.16 -9.22 -7.78
CA GLU A 16 5.80 -10.38 -8.38
C GLU A 16 5.53 -11.62 -7.50
N ALA A 17 5.32 -12.76 -8.15
CA ALA A 17 5.15 -14.04 -7.51
C ALA A 17 6.39 -14.40 -6.68
N ASN A 18 6.15 -15.04 -5.54
CA ASN A 18 7.18 -15.53 -4.61
C ASN A 18 8.08 -14.43 -4.01
N LYS A 19 7.75 -13.16 -4.22
CA LYS A 19 8.44 -12.03 -3.59
C LYS A 19 7.73 -11.61 -2.32
N ARG A 20 8.53 -11.26 -1.30
CA ARG A 20 8.04 -10.75 -0.02
C ARG A 20 7.88 -9.24 -0.10
N TYR A 21 6.69 -8.75 0.23
CA TYR A 21 6.39 -7.34 0.35
C TYR A 21 6.15 -6.98 1.81
N SER A 22 6.60 -5.79 2.22
CA SER A 22 6.33 -5.25 3.56
C SER A 22 5.32 -4.12 3.42
N TRP A 23 4.09 -4.38 3.83
CA TRP A 23 2.98 -3.43 3.76
C TRP A 23 3.03 -2.46 4.94
N CYS A 24 2.79 -1.18 4.68
CA CYS A 24 2.78 -0.19 5.74
C CYS A 24 1.48 -0.28 6.55
N SER A 25 1.64 -0.41 7.86
CA SER A 25 0.56 -0.37 8.86
C SER A 25 0.60 0.89 9.73
N CYS A 26 1.73 1.63 9.74
CA CYS A 26 1.95 2.78 10.61
C CYS A 26 1.46 4.13 10.05
N GLY A 27 1.14 4.19 8.75
CA GLY A 27 0.71 5.42 8.07
C GLY A 27 1.82 6.42 7.73
N LEU A 28 3.01 6.30 8.33
CA LEU A 28 4.11 7.27 8.19
C LEU A 28 5.03 7.08 6.98
N SER A 29 4.92 5.94 6.27
CA SER A 29 5.81 5.68 5.12
C SER A 29 5.65 6.74 4.02
N ASN A 30 6.77 7.17 3.44
CA ASN A 30 6.81 8.00 2.23
C ASN A 30 6.67 7.18 0.95
N LYS A 31 6.79 5.85 1.04
CA LYS A 31 6.68 4.90 -0.09
C LYS A 31 5.38 4.12 -0.07
N GLN A 32 4.31 4.75 0.40
CA GLN A 32 2.98 4.13 0.48
C GLN A 32 2.57 3.51 -0.87
N PRO A 33 2.10 2.25 -0.84
CA PRO A 33 1.60 1.52 0.33
C PRO A 33 2.64 0.70 1.11
N LEU A 34 3.89 0.65 0.65
CA LEU A 34 4.93 -0.19 1.22
C LEU A 34 5.59 0.47 2.42
N CYS A 35 6.14 -0.34 3.30
CA CYS A 35 6.95 0.11 4.41
C CYS A 35 8.34 0.55 3.91
N ASP A 36 8.79 1.72 4.37
CA ASP A 36 10.12 2.28 4.09
C ASP A 36 11.06 2.30 5.31
N GLY A 37 10.59 1.85 6.47
CA GLY A 37 11.34 1.85 7.73
C GLY A 37 10.82 2.85 8.76
N SER A 38 9.96 3.79 8.36
CA SER A 38 9.39 4.83 9.25
C SER A 38 8.54 4.28 10.40
N HIS A 39 8.16 2.99 10.36
CA HIS A 39 7.46 2.33 11.48
C HIS A 39 8.29 2.30 12.77
N LYS A 40 9.62 2.39 12.68
CA LYS A 40 10.52 2.36 13.84
C LYS A 40 10.33 3.54 14.80
N GLU A 41 9.77 4.65 14.31
CA GLU A 41 9.41 5.82 15.12
C GLU A 41 8.23 5.53 16.07
N ILE A 42 7.45 4.48 15.80
CA ILE A 42 6.29 4.09 16.61
C ILE A 42 6.56 2.74 17.27
N VAL A 43 6.64 2.76 18.60
CA VAL A 43 6.83 1.54 19.40
C VAL A 43 5.69 0.56 19.15
N GLY A 44 6.03 -0.69 18.85
CA GLY A 44 5.06 -1.76 18.59
C GLY A 44 4.43 -1.73 17.19
N SER A 45 4.79 -0.77 16.33
CA SER A 45 4.30 -0.76 14.94
C SER A 45 5.19 -1.63 14.05
N LEU A 46 4.63 -2.71 13.52
CA LEU A 46 5.33 -3.61 12.60
C LEU A 46 4.63 -3.65 11.25
N PRO A 47 5.38 -3.68 10.14
CA PRO A 47 4.79 -3.83 8.81
C PRO A 47 4.20 -5.23 8.63
N ILE A 48 3.12 -5.31 7.85
CA ILE A 48 2.49 -6.59 7.51
C ILE A 48 3.28 -7.23 6.38
N ARG A 49 3.75 -8.47 6.58
CA ARG A 49 4.46 -9.22 5.53
C ARG A 49 3.46 -9.93 4.64
N MET A 50 3.57 -9.69 3.34
CA MET A 50 2.71 -10.28 2.33
C MET A 50 3.54 -11.06 1.31
N TRP A 51 2.96 -12.16 0.83
CA TRP A 51 3.50 -12.99 -0.25
C TRP A 51 2.41 -13.15 -1.30
N PHE A 52 2.80 -13.03 -2.57
CA PHE A 52 1.90 -13.25 -3.70
C PHE A 52 2.35 -14.51 -4.43
N HIS A 53 1.39 -15.32 -4.87
CA HIS A 53 1.67 -16.55 -5.62
C HIS A 53 1.67 -16.35 -7.14
N LYS A 54 1.27 -15.16 -7.61
CA LYS A 54 1.19 -14.80 -9.03
C LYS A 54 1.62 -13.35 -9.22
N ASP A 55 2.09 -13.05 -10.42
CA ASP A 55 2.33 -11.67 -10.83
C ASP A 55 0.98 -11.00 -11.07
N GLN A 56 0.70 -9.90 -10.37
CA GLN A 56 -0.59 -9.24 -10.50
C GLN A 56 -0.52 -7.74 -10.20
N LYS A 57 -1.53 -7.02 -10.71
CA LYS A 57 -1.77 -5.62 -10.34
C LYS A 57 -2.62 -5.60 -9.07
N ILE A 58 -2.13 -4.88 -8.07
CA ILE A 58 -2.85 -4.61 -6.84
C ILE A 58 -3.26 -3.14 -6.86
N PHE A 59 -4.56 -2.89 -6.88
CA PHE A 59 -5.10 -1.54 -6.76
C PHE A 59 -5.19 -1.14 -5.30
N ILE A 60 -4.82 0.11 -5.04
CA ILE A 60 -4.74 0.67 -3.71
C ILE A 60 -5.57 1.95 -3.69
N SER A 61 -6.45 2.03 -2.71
CA SER A 61 -7.20 3.22 -2.39
C SER A 61 -7.06 3.56 -0.91
N ARG A 62 -7.43 4.80 -0.55
CA ARG A 62 -7.56 5.21 0.84
C ARG A 62 -8.98 5.69 1.04
N ASP A 63 -9.67 5.08 2.00
CA ASP A 63 -11.01 5.47 2.41
C ASP A 63 -11.02 5.64 3.93
N ASN A 64 -11.44 6.81 4.42
CA ASN A 64 -11.50 7.13 5.85
C ASN A 64 -10.20 6.81 6.63
N GLY A 65 -9.04 7.10 6.02
CA GLY A 65 -7.73 6.81 6.61
C GLY A 65 -7.31 5.33 6.58
N LYS A 66 -8.17 4.43 6.08
CA LYS A 66 -7.86 3.01 5.90
C LYS A 66 -7.30 2.78 4.50
N LEU A 67 -6.13 2.14 4.45
CA LEU A 67 -5.53 1.68 3.21
C LEU A 67 -6.26 0.42 2.74
N GLN A 68 -6.91 0.50 1.59
CA GLN A 68 -7.65 -0.60 0.99
C GLN A 68 -6.84 -1.24 -0.14
N LEU A 69 -7.03 -2.55 -0.26
CA LEU A 69 -6.43 -3.38 -1.29
C LEU A 69 -7.55 -3.98 -2.12
N ARG A 70 -7.49 -3.77 -3.44
CA ARG A 70 -8.39 -4.41 -4.39
C ARG A 70 -7.57 -5.20 -5.40
N ILE A 71 -7.96 -6.46 -5.57
CA ILE A 71 -7.49 -7.34 -6.64
C ILE A 71 -8.67 -7.48 -7.59
N GLU A 72 -8.43 -7.19 -8.87
CA GLU A 72 -9.40 -7.51 -9.92
C GLU A 72 -9.00 -8.86 -10.50
N GLU A 73 -9.76 -9.91 -10.19
CA GLU A 73 -9.66 -11.14 -10.95
C GLU A 73 -10.38 -10.89 -12.28
N LYS A 74 -9.63 -10.90 -13.38
CA LYS A 74 -10.24 -11.08 -14.69
C LYS A 74 -10.62 -12.56 -14.77
N GLU A 75 -11.90 -12.86 -14.64
CA GLU A 75 -12.48 -14.10 -15.16
C GLU A 75 -12.19 -14.25 -16.65
#